data_AF-A0A7S3F393-F1
#
_entry.id   AF-A0A7S3F393-F1
#
_cell.length_a   1.000
_cell.length_b   1.000
_cell.length_c   1.000
_cell.angle_alpha   90.00
_cell.angle_beta   90.00
_cell.angle_gamma   90.00
#
_symmetry.space_group_name_H-M   'P 1'
#
loop_
_entity.id
_entity.type
_entity.pdbx_description
1 polymer ?
#
loop_
_entity_poly.entity_id
_entity_poly.type
_entity_poly.pdbx_seq_one_letter_code
_entity_poly.pdbx_strand_id
1 'polypeptide(L)'
;PRLFSLVNATDVLVENWSFLQSPYWTFTARDVARLEVRGCAIDNRVNHADEHGPLNLAAFNTDGFDVAGRDIYIHHSTVWNQDDCFTIQPMDRSGLNAQCTENVLVEHVVASGLGLTVGAVRPH
;
A
#
# COMPACT_ATOMS: atom_id res chain seq x y z
N PRO A 1 2.71 -9.09 -11.56
CA PRO A 1 3.78 -8.05 -11.56
C PRO A 1 3.35 -6.93 -10.62
N ARG A 2 4.29 -6.31 -9.90
CA ARG A 2 4.01 -5.10 -9.12
C ARG A 2 4.10 -3.90 -10.05
N LEU A 3 3.18 -2.94 -9.95
CA LEU A 3 3.24 -1.76 -10.81
C LEU A 3 4.41 -0.85 -10.42
N PHE A 4 4.57 -0.59 -9.13
CA PHE A 4 5.68 0.19 -8.58
C PHE A 4 6.33 -0.54 -7.40
N SER A 5 7.65 -0.45 -7.30
CA SER A 5 8.41 -1.05 -6.21
C SER A 5 9.54 -0.13 -5.77
N LEU A 6 9.54 0.16 -4.47
CA LEU A 6 10.60 0.86 -3.75
C LEU A 6 11.22 -0.12 -2.76
N VAL A 7 12.50 -0.42 -2.90
CA VAL A 7 13.18 -1.44 -2.09
C VAL A 7 14.49 -0.87 -1.55
N ASN A 8 14.76 -1.09 -0.27
CA ASN A 8 15.99 -0.69 0.40
C ASN A 8 16.30 0.81 0.26
N ALA A 9 15.28 1.66 0.45
CA ALA A 9 15.38 3.09 0.22
C ALA A 9 15.18 3.91 1.51
N THR A 10 15.81 5.08 1.58
CA THR A 10 15.68 6.01 2.70
C THR A 10 15.42 7.42 2.22
N ASP A 11 14.69 8.21 3.00
CA ASP A 11 14.43 9.64 2.72
C ASP A 11 13.70 9.86 1.39
N VAL A 12 12.55 9.19 1.24
CA VAL A 12 11.77 9.22 -0.01
C VAL A 12 10.45 9.93 0.21
N LEU A 13 10.15 10.87 -0.68
CA LEU A 13 8.84 11.49 -0.82
C LEU A 13 8.19 11.02 -2.13
N VAL A 14 6.98 10.49 -2.04
CA VAL A 14 6.11 10.20 -3.19
C VAL A 14 4.89 11.10 -3.08
N GLU A 15 4.72 12.03 -4.02
CA GLU A 15 3.66 13.03 -3.93
C GLU A 15 2.88 13.25 -5.22
N ASN A 16 1.56 13.38 -5.10
CA ASN A 16 0.64 13.76 -6.18
C ASN A 16 0.66 12.81 -7.40
N TRP A 17 0.82 11.51 -7.15
CA TRP A 17 0.81 10.49 -8.21
C TRP A 17 -0.53 9.77 -8.28
N SER A 18 -0.94 9.43 -9.51
CA SER A 18 -2.10 8.58 -9.77
C SER A 18 -1.65 7.29 -10.43
N PHE A 19 -1.96 6.15 -9.78
CA PHE A 19 -1.75 4.82 -10.32
C PHE A 19 -3.08 4.28 -10.84
N LEU A 20 -3.09 3.84 -12.09
CA LEU A 20 -4.32 3.41 -12.78
C LEU A 20 -4.19 1.95 -13.22
N GLN A 21 -5.24 1.17 -12.98
CA GLN A 21 -5.44 -0.15 -13.59
C GLN A 21 -4.25 -1.09 -13.42
N SER A 22 -3.73 -1.16 -12.19
CA SER A 22 -2.69 -2.12 -11.85
C SER A 22 -3.22 -3.56 -12.01
N PRO A 23 -2.48 -4.46 -12.67
CA PRO A 23 -2.93 -5.84 -12.87
C PRO A 23 -2.93 -6.66 -11.57
N TYR A 24 -2.14 -6.25 -10.56
CA TYR A 24 -2.00 -6.85 -9.23
C TYR A 24 -1.55 -5.75 -8.24
N TRP A 25 -0.75 -6.07 -7.21
CA TRP A 25 -0.17 -5.13 -6.24
C TRP A 25 0.34 -3.84 -6.88
N THR A 26 -0.16 -2.70 -6.41
CA THR A 26 0.04 -1.40 -7.05
C THR A 26 1.34 -0.76 -6.58
N PHE A 27 1.44 -0.46 -5.29
CA PHE A 27 2.60 0.21 -4.70
C PHE A 27 3.18 -0.68 -3.59
N THR A 28 4.43 -1.12 -3.78
CA THR A 28 5.15 -1.87 -2.75
C THR A 28 6.38 -1.11 -2.30
N ALA A 29 6.45 -0.77 -1.01
CA ALA A 29 7.65 -0.25 -0.35
C ALA A 29 8.15 -1.24 0.69
N ARG A 30 9.34 -1.81 0.49
CA ARG A 30 9.91 -2.83 1.37
C ARG A 30 11.29 -2.41 1.86
N ASP A 31 11.52 -2.60 3.16
CA ASP A 31 12.76 -2.22 3.84
C ASP A 31 13.09 -0.74 3.63
N VAL A 32 12.11 0.12 3.90
CA VAL A 32 12.24 1.58 3.76
C VAL A 32 12.43 2.26 5.12
N ALA A 33 13.06 3.43 5.14
CA ALA A 33 13.07 4.32 6.30
C ALA A 33 12.80 5.77 5.93
N ARG A 34 11.99 6.48 6.71
CA ARG A 34 11.63 7.89 6.46
C ARG A 34 10.96 8.05 5.08
N LEU A 35 9.87 7.31 4.89
CA LEU A 35 9.04 7.37 3.68
C LEU A 35 7.82 8.25 3.95
N GLU A 36 7.59 9.24 3.10
CA GLU A 36 6.36 10.03 3.06
C GLU A 36 5.62 9.77 1.74
N VAL A 37 4.34 9.43 1.83
CA VAL A 37 3.42 9.30 0.69
C VAL A 37 2.26 10.27 0.89
N ARG A 38 2.07 11.21 -0.04
CA ARG A 38 1.04 12.24 0.11
C ARG A 38 0.30 12.62 -1.16
N GLY A 39 -1.00 12.87 -1.05
CA GLY A 39 -1.79 13.34 -2.20
C GLY A 39 -1.87 12.32 -3.34
N CYS A 40 -1.67 11.03 -3.06
CA CYS A 40 -1.62 10.00 -4.08
C CYS A 40 -2.98 9.30 -4.26
N ALA A 41 -3.22 8.78 -5.45
CA ALA A 41 -4.42 8.04 -5.78
C ALA A 41 -4.10 6.69 -6.43
N ILE A 42 -4.85 5.66 -6.06
CA ILE A 42 -4.88 4.36 -6.73
C ILE A 42 -6.31 4.13 -7.22
N ASP A 43 -6.46 3.88 -8.52
CA ASP A 43 -7.74 3.56 -9.14
C ASP A 43 -7.64 2.26 -9.96
N ASN A 44 -8.08 1.17 -9.34
CA ASN A 44 -8.20 -0.16 -9.93
C ASN A 44 -9.68 -0.55 -10.11
N ARG A 45 -10.54 0.41 -10.46
CA ARG A 45 -11.93 0.16 -10.85
C ARG A 45 -11.99 -0.74 -12.09
N VAL A 46 -12.76 -1.84 -12.01
CA VAL A 46 -13.10 -2.69 -13.16
C VAL A 46 -14.20 -2.02 -14.01
N ASN A 47 -15.06 -1.23 -13.37
CA ASN A 47 -16.14 -0.47 -13.97
C ASN A 47 -16.47 0.75 -13.10
N HIS A 48 -17.48 1.54 -13.47
CA HIS A 48 -17.89 2.74 -12.72
C HIS A 48 -18.80 2.45 -11.51
N ALA A 49 -19.05 1.19 -11.17
CA ALA A 49 -19.88 0.84 -10.02
C ALA A 49 -19.04 0.88 -8.73
N ASP A 50 -19.63 1.43 -7.67
CA ASP A 50 -19.01 1.56 -6.36
C ASP A 50 -19.22 0.29 -5.50
N GLU A 51 -19.06 -0.90 -6.10
CA GLU A 51 -19.33 -2.19 -5.44
C GLU A 51 -18.12 -3.15 -5.47
N HIS A 52 -18.03 -4.02 -4.46
CA HIS A 52 -16.99 -5.05 -4.33
C HIS A 52 -17.56 -6.47 -4.53
N GLY A 53 -18.50 -6.62 -5.46
CA GLY A 53 -19.21 -7.87 -5.71
C GLY A 53 -18.39 -8.92 -6.48
N PRO A 54 -18.92 -10.16 -6.61
CA PRO A 54 -18.23 -11.26 -7.27
C PRO A 54 -17.80 -11.00 -8.72
N LEU A 55 -18.53 -10.13 -9.44
CA LEU A 55 -18.18 -9.74 -10.81
C LEU A 55 -16.90 -8.88 -10.89
N ASN A 56 -16.50 -8.26 -9.78
CA ASN A 56 -15.29 -7.43 -9.68
C ASN A 56 -14.07 -8.21 -9.19
N LEU A 57 -14.21 -9.52 -8.90
CA LEU A 57 -13.09 -10.41 -8.51
C LEU A 57 -11.99 -10.52 -9.59
N ALA A 58 -12.25 -10.09 -10.82
CA ALA A 58 -11.24 -10.02 -11.87
C ALA A 58 -10.02 -9.14 -11.49
N ALA A 59 -10.17 -8.25 -10.51
CA ALA A 59 -9.12 -7.37 -10.00
C ALA A 59 -8.66 -7.74 -8.56
N PHE A 60 -8.71 -9.01 -8.20
CA PHE A 60 -8.21 -9.52 -6.92
C PHE A 60 -6.67 -9.35 -6.77
N ASN A 61 -6.15 -9.21 -5.54
CA ASN A 61 -4.75 -8.89 -5.23
C ASN A 61 -4.25 -7.60 -5.89
N THR A 62 -5.11 -6.58 -5.99
CA THR A 62 -4.76 -5.23 -6.48
C THR A 62 -4.45 -4.28 -5.33
N ASP A 63 -3.73 -4.78 -4.33
CA ASP A 63 -3.42 -4.08 -3.09
C ASP A 63 -2.87 -2.69 -3.38
N GLY A 64 -3.27 -1.74 -2.54
CA GLY A 64 -2.98 -0.32 -2.73
C GLY A 64 -1.54 0.00 -2.36
N PHE A 65 -1.35 0.52 -1.15
CA PHE A 65 -0.05 0.84 -0.59
C PHE A 65 0.38 -0.23 0.41
N ASP A 66 1.22 -1.15 -0.06
CA ASP A 66 1.89 -2.14 0.79
C ASP A 66 3.23 -1.60 1.28
N VAL A 67 3.37 -1.42 2.59
CA VAL A 67 4.57 -0.83 3.17
C VAL A 67 5.15 -1.67 4.30
N ALA A 68 6.47 -1.77 4.32
CA ALA A 68 7.26 -2.49 5.31
C ALA A 68 8.56 -1.73 5.57
N GLY A 69 8.84 -1.37 6.82
CA GLY A 69 9.96 -0.50 7.17
C GLY A 69 9.70 0.33 8.43
N ARG A 70 10.43 1.44 8.60
CA ARG A 70 10.25 2.33 9.76
C ARG A 70 10.06 3.79 9.39
N ASP A 71 9.41 4.55 10.26
CA ASP A 71 9.18 5.99 10.07
C ASP A 71 8.45 6.26 8.76
N ILE A 72 7.27 5.67 8.61
CA ILE A 72 6.46 5.74 7.38
C ILE A 72 5.23 6.61 7.65
N TYR A 73 4.99 7.58 6.77
CA TYR A 73 3.82 8.46 6.85
C TYR A 73 3.06 8.45 5.53
N ILE A 74 1.80 8.00 5.56
CA ILE A 74 0.91 8.01 4.40
C ILE A 74 -0.29 8.88 4.73
N HIS A 75 -0.54 9.91 3.92
CA HIS A 75 -1.65 10.82 4.18
C HIS A 75 -2.31 11.40 2.94
N HIS A 76 -3.54 11.88 3.10
CA HIS A 76 -4.28 12.60 2.05
C HIS A 76 -4.35 11.81 0.74
N SER A 77 -4.49 10.50 0.85
CA SER A 77 -4.40 9.57 -0.28
C SER A 77 -5.67 8.73 -0.40
N THR A 78 -6.03 8.37 -1.62
CA THR A 78 -7.26 7.63 -1.94
C THR A 78 -6.93 6.33 -2.64
N VAL A 79 -7.55 5.23 -2.22
CA VAL A 79 -7.41 3.93 -2.87
C VAL A 79 -8.78 3.39 -3.20
N TRP A 80 -8.95 3.07 -4.49
CA TRP A 80 -10.02 2.22 -4.99
C TRP A 80 -9.45 0.93 -5.56
N ASN A 81 -9.72 -0.20 -4.92
CA ASN A 81 -9.28 -1.53 -5.35
C ASN A 81 -10.19 -2.63 -4.77
N GLN A 82 -9.85 -3.90 -4.96
CA GLN A 82 -10.64 -5.05 -4.49
C GLN A 82 -9.97 -5.83 -3.37
N ASP A 83 -8.89 -5.28 -2.80
CA ASP A 83 -8.07 -5.91 -1.79
C ASP A 83 -7.64 -4.89 -0.72
N ASP A 84 -6.60 -5.17 0.06
CA ASP A 84 -6.07 -4.26 1.06
C ASP A 84 -5.72 -2.89 0.46
N CYS A 85 -6.21 -1.81 1.06
CA CYS A 85 -5.98 -0.46 0.53
C CYS A 85 -4.66 0.13 1.03
N PHE A 86 -4.41 0.00 2.33
CA PHE A 86 -3.19 0.44 2.98
C PHE A 86 -2.75 -0.66 3.94
N THR A 87 -1.68 -1.35 3.58
CA THR A 87 -1.22 -2.56 4.27
C THR A 87 0.10 -2.30 4.96
N ILE A 88 0.13 -2.50 6.28
CA ILE A 88 1.37 -2.50 7.05
C ILE A 88 1.89 -3.93 7.14
N GLN A 89 2.89 -4.25 6.33
CA GLN A 89 3.47 -5.58 6.24
C GLN A 89 4.58 -5.77 7.27
N PRO A 90 4.76 -6.98 7.84
CA PRO A 90 5.86 -7.24 8.77
C PRO A 90 7.22 -7.20 8.07
N MET A 91 8.23 -6.75 8.82
CA MET A 91 9.64 -6.92 8.52
C MET A 91 10.29 -7.80 9.58
N ASP A 92 11.37 -8.47 9.21
CA ASP A 92 12.21 -9.22 10.12
C ASP A 92 13.62 -8.60 10.20
N ARG A 93 14.47 -9.21 11.05
CA ARG A 93 15.82 -8.71 11.32
C ARG A 93 16.80 -8.81 10.14
N SER A 94 16.35 -9.30 8.97
CA SER A 94 17.16 -9.33 7.75
C SER A 94 17.16 -8.02 6.97
N GLY A 95 16.29 -7.06 7.33
CA GLY A 95 16.25 -5.73 6.69
C GLY A 95 17.52 -4.92 6.91
N LEU A 96 17.92 -4.15 5.91
CA LEU A 96 19.03 -3.21 5.94
C LEU A 96 18.65 -1.92 6.67
N ASN A 97 17.42 -1.45 6.45
CA ASN A 97 16.94 -0.16 6.94
C ASN A 97 16.07 -0.30 8.19
N ALA A 98 15.37 -1.43 8.36
CA ALA A 98 14.51 -1.70 9.51
C ALA A 98 14.58 -3.18 9.94
N GLN A 99 14.57 -3.45 11.26
CA GLN A 99 14.58 -4.82 11.82
C GLN A 99 13.18 -5.36 12.16
N CYS A 100 12.19 -4.48 12.11
CA CYS A 100 10.76 -4.72 12.22
C CYS A 100 10.04 -3.58 11.51
N THR A 101 8.74 -3.73 11.27
CA THR A 101 7.92 -2.61 10.79
C THR A 101 7.43 -1.82 11.98
N GLU A 102 7.79 -0.54 12.07
CA GLU A 102 7.54 0.30 13.25
C GLU A 102 7.34 1.78 12.89
N ASN A 103 6.73 2.54 13.79
CA ASN A 103 6.47 3.97 13.60
C ASN A 103 5.81 4.30 12.24
N VAL A 104 4.61 3.76 12.03
CA VAL A 104 3.82 3.99 10.81
C VAL A 104 2.55 4.76 11.15
N LEU A 105 2.30 5.86 10.43
CA LEU A 105 1.09 6.65 10.54
C LEU A 105 0.37 6.68 9.19
N VAL A 106 -0.91 6.32 9.20
CA VAL A 106 -1.82 6.43 8.05
C VAL A 106 -3.03 7.26 8.49
N GLU A 107 -3.25 8.43 7.88
CA GLU A 107 -4.34 9.33 8.24
C GLU A 107 -4.87 10.14 7.05
N HIS A 108 -6.07 10.70 7.18
CA HIS A 108 -6.70 11.48 6.09
C HIS A 108 -6.79 10.70 4.77
N VAL A 109 -7.11 9.40 4.84
CA VAL A 109 -7.20 8.53 3.67
C VAL A 109 -8.64 8.12 3.35
N VAL A 110 -8.87 7.76 2.08
CA VAL A 110 -10.11 7.13 1.62
C VAL A 110 -9.76 5.74 1.11
N ALA A 111 -10.48 4.72 1.58
CA ALA A 111 -10.24 3.31 1.26
C ALA A 111 -11.56 2.64 0.89
N SER A 112 -11.62 1.99 -0.28
CA SER A 112 -12.85 1.30 -0.73
C SER A 112 -12.81 -0.21 -0.53
N GLY A 113 -11.65 -0.86 -0.73
CA GLY A 113 -11.46 -2.30 -0.69
C GLY A 113 -11.52 -2.87 0.72
N LEU A 114 -10.56 -3.73 1.09
CA LEU A 114 -10.53 -4.33 2.43
C LEU A 114 -10.12 -3.34 3.54
N GLY A 115 -9.72 -2.12 3.16
CA GLY A 115 -9.47 -1.03 4.08
C GLY A 115 -8.03 -0.95 4.54
N LEU A 116 -7.83 -0.58 5.80
CA LEU A 116 -6.51 -0.42 6.42
C LEU A 116 -6.18 -1.70 7.18
N THR A 117 -5.11 -2.37 6.80
CA THR A 117 -4.76 -3.69 7.33
C THR A 117 -3.34 -3.73 7.89
N VAL A 118 -3.13 -4.63 8.84
CA VAL A 118 -1.80 -4.94 9.39
C VAL A 118 -1.57 -6.43 9.20
N GLY A 119 -0.58 -6.79 8.38
CA GLY A 119 -0.19 -8.17 8.18
C GLY A 119 0.06 -8.56 6.72
N ALA A 120 -0.08 -9.85 6.38
CA ALA A 120 -0.31 -10.96 7.30
C ALA A 120 0.88 -11.17 8.26
N VAL A 121 0.66 -11.00 9.56
CA VAL A 121 1.68 -11.29 10.58
C VAL A 121 1.66 -12.79 10.86
N ARG A 122 2.78 -13.48 10.61
CA ARG A 122 2.90 -14.92 10.90
C ARG A 122 3.31 -15.14 12.36
N PRO A 123 2.77 -16.19 13.02
CA PRO A 123 3.27 -16.61 14.34
C PRO A 123 4.76 -16.96 14.28
N HIS A 124 5.47 -16.68 15.36
CA HIS A 124 6.88 -17.06 15.57
C HIS A 124 6.98 -18.41 16.28
#